data_AF-A0A2H5PF79-F1
#
_entry.id   AF-A0A2H5PF79-F1
#
_cell.length_a   1.000
_cell.length_b   1.000
_cell.length_c   1.000
_cell.angle_alpha   90.00
_cell.angle_beta   90.00
_cell.angle_gamma   90.00
#
_symmetry.space_group_name_H-M   'P 1'
#
loop_
_entity.id
_entity.type
_entity.pdbx_description
1 polymer ?
#
loop_
_entity_poly.entity_id
_entity_poly.type
_entity_poly.pdbx_seq_one_letter_code
_entity_poly.pdbx_strand_id
1 'polypeptide(L)'
;MDSEGTQQAHLVLAHKRFLLTHPDVQDIEKVGLKGEVFSMVKAHDMASFYETLVAESVLEMDQSVLDSMRTKIEDELKKLDDK
;
A
#
# COMPACT_ATOMS: atom_id res chain seq x y z
N MET A 1 19.67 8.62 11.24
CA MET A 1 19.12 9.90 11.70
C MET A 1 17.66 9.88 11.31
N ASP A 2 16.77 9.68 12.28
CA ASP A 2 15.35 9.91 12.05
C ASP A 2 15.17 11.42 11.84
N SER A 3 14.65 11.81 10.69
CA SER A 3 14.39 13.23 10.39
C SER A 3 13.25 13.71 11.28
N GLU A 4 13.58 14.35 12.41
CA GLU A 4 12.62 15.01 13.28
C GLU A 4 11.73 15.96 12.44
N GLY A 5 10.45 15.59 12.28
CA GLY A 5 9.47 16.33 11.48
C GLY A 5 8.94 15.61 10.23
N THR A 6 9.57 14.54 9.77
CA THR A 6 9.04 13.72 8.66
C THR A 6 8.26 12.54 9.23
N GLN A 7 6.93 12.54 9.04
CA GLN A 7 6.09 11.41 9.46
C GLN A 7 6.51 10.15 8.72
N GLN A 8 6.66 9.03 9.45
CA GLN A 8 7.03 7.75 8.85
C GLN A 8 6.00 7.35 7.78
N ALA A 9 6.48 6.94 6.60
CA ALA A 9 5.62 6.65 5.46
C ALA A 9 4.52 5.62 5.79
N HIS A 10 4.84 4.60 6.59
CA HIS A 10 3.87 3.58 7.01
C HIS A 10 2.78 4.14 7.95
N LEU A 11 3.10 5.14 8.78
CA LEU A 11 2.09 5.83 9.61
C LEU A 11 1.17 6.68 8.76
N VAL A 12 1.70 7.35 7.72
CA VAL A 12 0.90 8.08 6.74
C VAL A 12 -0.04 7.13 5.99
N LEU A 13 0.47 5.98 5.54
CA LEU A 13 -0.33 4.95 4.87
C LEU A 13 -1.48 4.44 5.76
N ALA A 14 -1.17 4.09 7.02
CA ALA A 14 -2.17 3.60 7.97
C ALA A 14 -3.27 4.64 8.22
N HIS A 15 -2.90 5.92 8.35
CA HIS A 15 -3.87 6.99 8.52
C HIS A 15 -4.77 7.17 7.29
N LYS A 16 -4.20 7.19 6.08
CA LYS A 16 -4.98 7.30 4.83
C LYS A 16 -5.92 6.10 4.66
N ARG A 17 -5.46 4.90 5.01
CA ARG A 17 -6.28 3.69 5.02
C ARG A 17 -7.46 3.81 5.99
N PHE A 18 -7.25 4.36 7.18
CA PHE A 18 -8.32 4.61 8.14
C PHE A 18 -9.35 5.62 7.60
N LEU A 19 -8.92 6.70 6.94
CA LEU A 19 -9.84 7.67 6.34
C LEU A 19 -10.71 7.05 5.24
N LEU A 20 -10.21 6.07 4.49
CA LEU A 20 -10.99 5.38 3.46
C LEU A 20 -12.19 4.60 4.02
N THR A 21 -12.12 4.14 5.26
CA THR A 21 -13.20 3.40 5.93
C THR A 21 -14.09 4.29 6.80
N HIS A 22 -13.74 5.56 6.98
CA HIS A 22 -14.47 6.47 7.85
C HIS A 22 -15.77 6.97 7.18
N PRO A 23 -16.91 6.97 7.89
CA PRO A 23 -18.20 7.38 7.32
C PRO A 23 -18.25 8.86 6.96
N ASP A 24 -17.56 9.72 7.73
CA ASP A 24 -17.59 11.18 7.52
C ASP A 24 -16.68 11.67 6.39
N VAL A 25 -15.88 10.79 5.78
CA VAL A 25 -15.04 11.15 4.63
C VAL A 25 -15.87 11.02 3.36
N GLN A 26 -15.96 12.10 2.59
CA GLN A 26 -16.76 12.16 1.38
C GLN A 26 -16.20 11.26 0.29
N ASP A 27 -17.07 10.70 -0.55
CA ASP A 27 -16.65 9.79 -1.63
C ASP A 27 -15.66 10.43 -2.60
N ILE A 28 -15.80 11.73 -2.88
CA ILE A 28 -14.87 12.47 -3.72
C ILE A 28 -13.45 12.52 -3.13
N GLU A 29 -13.34 12.66 -1.81
CA GLU A 29 -12.05 12.62 -1.09
C GLU A 29 -11.48 11.20 -1.07
N LYS A 30 -12.36 10.19 -0.93
CA LYS A 30 -11.96 8.78 -0.98
C LYS A 30 -11.33 8.39 -2.31
N VAL A 31 -11.74 8.97 -3.44
CA VAL A 31 -11.10 8.71 -4.75
C VAL A 31 -9.62 9.12 -4.72
N GLY A 32 -9.30 10.30 -4.21
CA GLY A 32 -7.91 10.76 -4.06
C GLY A 32 -7.12 9.88 -3.11
N LEU A 33 -7.69 9.59 -1.93
CA LEU A 33 -7.07 8.72 -0.92
C LEU A 33 -6.78 7.32 -1.45
N LYS A 34 -7.66 6.73 -2.27
CA LYS A 34 -7.42 5.42 -2.92
C LYS A 34 -6.18 5.46 -3.81
N GLY A 35 -6.04 6.50 -4.62
CA GLY A 35 -4.87 6.68 -5.50
C GLY A 35 -3.56 6.83 -4.72
N GLU A 36 -3.58 7.57 -3.62
CA GLU A 36 -2.42 7.73 -2.74
C GLU A 36 -2.04 6.42 -2.03
N VAL A 37 -3.03 5.72 -1.45
CA VAL A 37 -2.81 4.40 -0.82
C VAL A 37 -2.24 3.42 -1.83
N PHE A 38 -2.82 3.33 -3.03
CA PHE A 38 -2.32 2.44 -4.08
C PHE A 38 -0.88 2.76 -4.48
N SER A 39 -0.55 4.04 -4.63
CA SER A 39 0.81 4.49 -4.97
C SER A 39 1.83 4.08 -3.92
N MET A 40 1.49 4.22 -2.63
CA MET A 40 2.35 3.82 -1.51
C MET A 40 2.51 2.31 -1.44
N VAL A 41 1.43 1.54 -1.62
CA VAL A 41 1.45 0.07 -1.64
C VAL A 41 2.36 -0.44 -2.74
N LYS A 42 2.27 0.14 -3.95
CA LYS A 42 3.12 -0.22 -5.08
C LYS A 42 4.58 0.19 -4.88
N ALA A 43 4.83 1.36 -4.29
CA ALA A 43 6.19 1.87 -4.05
C ALA A 43 6.98 1.02 -3.04
N HIS A 44 6.28 0.32 -2.14
CA HIS A 44 6.87 -0.52 -1.10
C HIS A 44 6.64 -2.01 -1.33
N ASP A 45 6.20 -2.40 -2.53
CA ASP A 45 5.96 -3.80 -2.93
C ASP A 45 5.12 -4.59 -1.88
N MET A 46 4.04 -3.97 -1.37
CA MET A 46 3.20 -4.55 -0.31
C MET A 46 2.12 -5.50 -0.84
N ALA A 47 2.53 -6.59 -1.50
CA ALA A 47 1.62 -7.51 -2.20
C ALA A 47 0.46 -8.04 -1.33
N SER A 48 0.74 -8.62 -0.16
CA SER A 48 -0.32 -9.18 0.71
C SER A 48 -1.30 -8.12 1.22
N PHE A 49 -0.82 -6.91 1.46
CA PHE A 49 -1.70 -5.82 1.85
C PHE A 49 -2.56 -5.37 0.67
N TYR A 50 -2.01 -5.29 -0.54
CA TYR A 50 -2.77 -5.02 -1.75
C TYR A 50 -3.93 -6.01 -1.95
N GLU A 51 -3.67 -7.31 -1.78
CA GLU A 51 -4.71 -8.36 -1.85
C GLU A 51 -5.83 -8.15 -0.84
N THR A 52 -5.48 -7.72 0.38
CA THR A 52 -6.47 -7.38 1.43
C THR A 52 -7.33 -6.19 1.01
N LEU A 53 -6.70 -5.14 0.46
CA LEU A 53 -7.42 -3.94 -0.03
C LEU A 53 -8.39 -4.27 -1.17
N VAL A 54 -8.02 -5.22 -2.03
CA VAL A 54 -8.88 -5.72 -3.11
C VAL A 54 -10.03 -6.56 -2.57
N ALA A 55 -9.75 -7.48 -1.63
CA ALA A 55 -10.78 -8.31 -0.99
C ALA A 55 -11.84 -7.46 -0.27
N GLU A 56 -11.43 -6.33 0.31
CA GLU A 56 -12.35 -5.37 0.94
C GLU A 56 -13.02 -4.39 -0.07
N SER A 57 -12.85 -4.60 -1.38
CA SER A 57 -13.40 -3.73 -2.44
C SER A 57 -12.96 -2.26 -2.34
N VAL A 58 -11.83 -2.00 -1.69
CA VAL A 58 -11.28 -0.64 -1.59
C VAL A 58 -10.48 -0.30 -2.85
N LEU A 59 -9.73 -1.25 -3.39
CA LEU A 59 -9.01 -1.13 -4.65
C LEU A 59 -9.46 -2.20 -5.64
N GLU A 60 -9.29 -1.90 -6.93
CA GLU A 60 -9.49 -2.88 -8.00
C GLU A 60 -8.26 -3.77 -8.14
N MET A 61 -8.48 -5.02 -8.56
CA MET A 61 -7.40 -5.96 -8.82
C MET A 61 -6.70 -5.63 -10.14
N ASP A 62 -5.39 -5.42 -10.08
CA ASP A 62 -4.49 -5.40 -11.23
C ASP A 62 -3.48 -6.54 -11.06
N GLN A 63 -3.72 -7.63 -11.77
CA GLN A 63 -2.89 -8.83 -11.70
C GLN A 63 -1.44 -8.54 -12.09
N SER A 64 -1.21 -7.64 -13.06
CA SER A 64 0.14 -7.30 -13.51
C SER A 64 0.95 -6.59 -12.43
N VAL A 65 0.29 -5.74 -11.64
CA VAL A 65 0.89 -5.05 -10.50
C VAL A 65 1.17 -6.03 -9.36
N LEU A 66 0.22 -6.93 -9.06
CA LEU A 66 0.40 -7.95 -8.02
C LEU A 66 1.55 -8.91 -8.35
N ASP A 67 1.61 -9.41 -9.59
CA ASP A 67 2.69 -10.30 -10.04
C ASP A 67 4.04 -9.58 -9.98
N SER A 68 4.10 -8.33 -10.43
CA SER A 68 5.33 -7.52 -10.34
C SER A 68 5.81 -7.34 -8.90
N MET A 69 4.92 -7.07 -7.95
CA MET A 69 5.28 -6.97 -6.52
C MET A 69 5.79 -8.32 -5.99
N ARG A 70 5.11 -9.42 -6.32
CA ARG A 70 5.51 -10.78 -5.88
C ARG A 70 6.88 -11.18 -6.40
N THR A 71 7.18 -10.94 -7.68
CA THR A 71 8.50 -11.23 -8.25
C THR A 71 9.61 -10.50 -7.51
N LYS A 72 9.43 -9.21 -7.22
CA LYS A 72 10.44 -8.44 -6.47
C LYS A 72 10.61 -8.96 -5.04
N ILE A 73 9.51 -9.30 -4.35
CA ILE A 73 9.57 -9.87 -3.00
C ILE A 73 10.34 -11.19 -3.03
N GLU A 74 10.05 -12.09 -3.97
CA GLU A 74 10.76 -13.36 -4.12
C GLU A 74 12.26 -13.16 -4.38
N ASP A 75 12.62 -12.17 -5.21
CA ASP A 75 14.01 -11.84 -5.49
C ASP A 75 14.74 -11.27 -4.26
N GLU A 76 14.09 -10.42 -3.46
CA GLU A 76 14.66 -9.95 -2.19
C GLU A 76 14.78 -11.05 -1.14
N LEU A 77 13.82 -11.98 -1.07
CA LEU A 77 13.89 -13.12 -0.17
C LEU A 77 15.07 -14.05 -0.50
N LYS A 78 15.29 -14.37 -1.79
CA LYS A 78 16.45 -15.15 -2.23
C LYS A 78 17.78 -14.50 -1.79
N LYS A 79 17.90 -13.17 -1.93
CA LYS A 79 19.10 -12.43 -1.50
C LYS A 79 19.35 -12.51 0.00
N LEU A 80 18.29 -12.64 0.81
CA LEU A 80 18.40 -12.79 2.26
C LEU A 80 18.75 -14.23 2.65
N ASP A 81 18.20 -15.22 1.95
CA ASP A 81 18.49 -16.64 2.19
C ASP A 81 19.92 -17.04 1.79
N ASP A 82 20.47 -16.39 0.76
CA ASP A 82 21.85 -16.59 0.31
C ASP A 82 22.92 -15.95 1.24
N LYS A 83 22.50 -15.34 2.35
CA LYS A 83 23.33 -14.57 3.28
C LYS A 83 23.49 -15.25 4.65
#